data_AF-A0A7R9TYU8-F1
#
_entry.id   AF-A0A7R9TYU8-F1
#
_cell.length_a   1.000
_cell.length_b   1.000
_cell.length_c   1.000
_cell.angle_alpha   90.00
_cell.angle_beta   90.00
_cell.angle_gamma   90.00
#
_symmetry.space_group_name_H-M   'P 1'
#
loop_
_entity.id
_entity.type
_entity.pdbx_description
1 polymer ?
#
loop_
_entity_poly.entity_id
_entity_poly.type
_entity_poly.pdbx_seq_one_letter_code
_entity_poly.pdbx_strand_id
1 'polypeptide(L)'
;PDMNYTTKDAPYPRGEVCVRGPSVFAGYYRAKDKTDEVVDADGWLHTGDIGLWLPGGRLKIIDRKKNIFKLAQGEYVAPEKIENIYARSKFVAQSFVHGDSLQPYLVAVVVPDEEVLIPWAKKNAHPHAGDFRRLC
;
A
#
# COMPACT_ATOMS: atom_id res chain seq x y z
N PRO A 1 20.00 -4.93 -0.28
CA PRO A 1 18.70 -4.79 -0.96
C PRO A 1 18.04 -3.45 -0.57
N ASP A 2 17.57 -2.70 -1.57
CA ASP A 2 17.14 -1.29 -1.37
C ASP A 2 15.95 -1.11 -0.40
N MET A 3 15.19 -2.18 -0.11
CA MET A 3 13.98 -2.13 0.72
C MET A 3 14.08 -2.88 2.05
N ASN A 4 15.25 -3.42 2.37
CA ASN A 4 15.53 -4.15 3.62
C ASN A 4 14.58 -5.33 3.97
N TYR A 5 13.74 -5.80 3.03
CA TYR A 5 13.02 -7.06 3.14
C TYR A 5 13.95 -8.22 2.83
N THR A 6 14.06 -9.18 3.75
CA THR A 6 14.93 -10.33 3.57
C THR A 6 14.25 -11.64 3.95
N THR A 7 14.76 -12.73 3.38
CA THR A 7 14.39 -14.09 3.77
C THR A 7 14.77 -14.43 5.21
N LYS A 8 15.55 -13.58 5.87
CA LYS A 8 15.99 -13.71 7.26
C LYS A 8 15.14 -12.90 8.25
N ASP A 9 14.14 -12.17 7.75
CA ASP A 9 13.28 -11.36 8.60
C ASP A 9 12.49 -12.24 9.58
N ALA A 10 12.42 -11.80 10.84
CA ALA A 10 11.65 -12.44 11.90
C ALA A 10 10.40 -11.59 12.22
N PRO A 11 9.24 -12.21 12.56
CA PRO A 11 9.01 -13.64 12.78
C PRO A 11 8.84 -14.48 11.51
N TYR A 12 8.70 -13.85 10.33
CA TYR A 12 8.43 -14.54 9.08
C TYR A 12 9.24 -13.94 7.92
N PRO A 13 9.77 -14.79 7.01
CA PRO A 13 10.50 -14.34 5.83
C PRO A 13 9.67 -13.42 4.94
N ARG A 14 10.31 -12.36 4.42
CA ARG A 14 9.70 -11.39 3.50
C ARG A 14 10.54 -11.20 2.25
N GLY A 15 9.89 -10.85 1.15
CA GLY A 15 10.57 -10.56 -0.10
C GLY A 15 9.60 -10.31 -1.24
N GLU A 16 10.14 -9.96 -2.40
CA GLU A 16 9.37 -9.88 -3.64
C GLU A 16 8.82 -11.27 -4.00
N VAL A 17 7.55 -11.31 -4.39
CA VAL A 17 6.92 -12.52 -4.90
C VAL A 17 7.33 -12.68 -6.36
N CYS A 18 8.03 -13.77 -6.65
CA CYS A 18 8.36 -14.16 -8.01
C CYS A 18 7.57 -15.41 -8.41
N VAL A 19 7.03 -15.41 -9.63
CA VAL A 19 6.18 -16.50 -10.13
C VAL A 19 6.76 -17.05 -11.44
N ARG A 20 6.73 -18.37 -11.60
CA ARG A 20 7.12 -19.06 -12.83
C ARG A 20 6.12 -20.16 -13.13
N GLY A 21 5.66 -20.24 -14.37
CA GLY A 21 4.70 -21.26 -14.79
C GLY A 21 3.97 -20.90 -16.08
N PRO A 22 3.06 -21.77 -16.54
CA PRO A 22 2.36 -21.61 -17.81
C PRO A 22 1.40 -20.41 -17.84
N SER A 23 1.07 -19.84 -16.69
CA SER A 23 0.25 -18.62 -16.56
C SER A 23 1.03 -17.32 -16.76
N VAL A 24 2.37 -17.37 -16.82
CA VAL A 24 3.20 -16.19 -17.06
C VAL A 24 3.09 -15.80 -18.53
N PHE A 25 2.80 -14.53 -18.78
CA PHE A 25 2.67 -13.96 -20.13
C PHE A 25 4.02 -13.98 -20.88
N ALA A 26 3.98 -14.04 -22.21
CA ALA A 26 5.20 -14.11 -23.04
C ALA A 26 6.00 -12.80 -23.09
N GLY A 27 5.39 -11.68 -22.69
CA GLY A 27 6.01 -10.35 -22.70
C GLY A 27 5.06 -9.24 -23.14
N TYR A 28 5.53 -8.00 -23.03
CA TYR A 28 4.81 -6.82 -23.50
C TYR A 28 4.95 -6.67 -25.02
N TYR A 29 3.85 -6.38 -25.70
CA TYR A 29 3.84 -6.20 -27.15
C TYR A 29 4.76 -5.04 -27.59
N ARG A 30 5.74 -5.33 -28.46
CA ARG A 30 6.74 -4.38 -28.97
C ARG A 30 7.55 -3.64 -27.87
N ALA A 31 7.65 -4.24 -26.69
CA ALA A 31 8.40 -3.67 -25.57
C ALA A 31 9.25 -4.76 -24.91
N LYS A 32 10.30 -5.21 -25.64
CA LYS A 32 11.20 -6.25 -25.14
C LYS A 32 11.95 -5.78 -23.88
N ASP A 33 12.46 -4.56 -23.88
CA ASP A 33 13.20 -4.00 -22.73
C ASP A 33 12.36 -4.05 -21.44
N LYS A 34 11.09 -3.65 -21.52
CA LYS A 34 10.14 -3.73 -20.37
C LYS A 34 9.80 -5.16 -19.96
N THR A 35 9.91 -6.11 -20.89
CA THR A 35 9.69 -7.54 -20.60
C THR A 35 10.90 -8.11 -19.86
N ASP A 36 12.10 -7.81 -20.34
CA ASP A 36 13.36 -8.22 -19.72
C ASP A 36 13.56 -7.57 -18.33
N GLU A 37 12.94 -6.42 -18.08
CA GLU A 37 12.92 -5.79 -16.75
C GLU A 37 12.10 -6.56 -15.70
N VAL A 38 11.07 -7.30 -16.12
CA VAL A 38 10.15 -7.98 -15.19
C VAL A 38 10.25 -9.50 -15.24
N VAL A 39 10.80 -10.08 -16.30
CA VAL A 39 11.08 -11.51 -16.42
C VAL A 39 12.59 -11.71 -16.46
N ASP A 40 13.13 -12.43 -15.47
CA ASP A 40 14.57 -12.69 -15.40
C ASP A 40 15.05 -13.78 -16.39
N ALA A 41 16.37 -13.97 -16.45
CA ALA A 41 16.99 -14.97 -17.34
C ALA A 41 16.61 -16.42 -16.98
N ASP A 42 16.16 -16.67 -15.74
CA ASP A 42 15.73 -17.98 -15.25
C ASP A 42 14.20 -18.20 -15.49
N GLY A 43 13.52 -17.21 -16.07
CA GLY A 43 12.10 -17.24 -16.42
C GLY A 43 11.15 -16.90 -15.26
N TRP A 44 11.63 -16.26 -14.20
CA TRP A 44 10.79 -15.77 -13.11
C TRP A 44 10.22 -14.40 -13.43
N LEU A 45 8.90 -14.27 -13.28
CA LEU A 45 8.22 -12.99 -13.29
C LEU A 45 8.31 -12.34 -11.91
N HIS A 46 8.95 -11.17 -11.85
CA HIS A 46 8.95 -10.25 -10.72
C HIS A 46 7.61 -9.51 -10.68
N THR A 47 6.73 -9.85 -9.74
CA THR A 47 5.39 -9.23 -9.69
C THR A 47 5.42 -7.80 -9.17
N GLY A 48 6.50 -7.40 -8.49
CA GLY A 48 6.57 -6.13 -7.77
C GLY A 48 5.71 -6.10 -6.50
N ASP A 49 5.13 -7.23 -6.08
CA ASP A 49 4.44 -7.36 -4.80
C ASP A 49 5.39 -7.94 -3.75
N ILE A 50 5.30 -7.44 -2.51
CA ILE A 50 6.05 -7.98 -1.37
C ILE A 50 5.14 -8.94 -0.61
N GLY A 51 5.65 -10.16 -0.41
CA GLY A 51 4.98 -11.24 0.29
C GLY A 51 5.61 -11.55 1.65
N LEU A 52 4.80 -12.11 2.53
CA LEU A 52 5.15 -12.66 3.83
C LEU A 52 4.71 -14.13 3.89
N TRP A 53 5.64 -15.03 4.19
CA TRP A 53 5.32 -16.44 4.34
C TRP A 53 4.80 -16.75 5.75
N LEU A 54 3.52 -17.11 5.86
CA LEU A 54 2.91 -17.53 7.11
C LEU A 54 3.10 -19.04 7.34
N PRO A 55 3.01 -19.51 8.60
CA PRO A 55 3.00 -20.94 8.91
C PRO A 55 1.90 -21.68 8.13
N GLY A 56 2.25 -22.85 7.62
CA GLY A 56 1.38 -23.68 6.79
C GLY A 56 1.43 -23.36 5.29
N GLY A 57 2.50 -22.71 4.80
CA GLY A 57 2.72 -22.51 3.36
C GLY A 57 1.80 -21.47 2.72
N ARG A 58 1.24 -20.55 3.53
CA ARG A 58 0.35 -19.49 3.05
C ARG A 58 1.15 -18.23 2.78
N LEU A 59 0.96 -17.65 1.59
CA LEU A 59 1.55 -16.37 1.22
C LEU A 59 0.56 -15.25 1.51
N LYS A 60 0.99 -14.24 2.26
CA LYS A 60 0.23 -13.00 2.46
C LYS A 60 0.92 -11.86 1.72
N ILE A 61 0.21 -11.21 0.81
CA ILE A 61 0.68 -9.96 0.21
C ILE A 61 0.61 -8.86 1.26
N ILE A 62 1.70 -8.16 1.46
CA ILE A 62 1.85 -7.14 2.51
C ILE A 62 2.22 -5.76 1.96
N ASP A 63 2.72 -5.67 0.72
CA ASP A 63 3.19 -4.41 0.16
C ASP A 63 3.39 -4.45 -1.37
N ARG A 64 3.74 -3.30 -1.95
CA ARG A 64 4.15 -3.11 -3.35
C ARG A 64 5.54 -2.49 -3.40
N LYS A 65 6.47 -3.13 -4.10
CA LYS A 65 7.87 -2.70 -4.29
C LYS A 65 7.98 -1.22 -4.69
N LYS A 66 7.13 -0.75 -5.60
CA LYS A 66 7.17 0.64 -6.10
C LYS A 66 6.34 1.64 -5.28
N ASN A 67 5.59 1.19 -4.27
CA ASN A 67 4.68 2.05 -3.50
C ASN A 67 5.14 2.18 -2.05
N ILE A 68 6.45 2.27 -1.79
CA ILE A 68 7.03 2.47 -0.46
C ILE A 68 7.85 3.76 -0.48
N PHE A 69 7.69 4.58 0.55
CA PHE A 69 8.58 5.72 0.79
C PHE A 69 9.40 5.52 2.06
N LYS A 70 10.65 5.97 2.01
CA LYS A 70 11.56 6.02 3.14
C LYS A 70 11.51 7.41 3.73
N LEU A 71 11.18 7.56 5.01
CA LEU A 71 11.14 8.86 5.69
C LEU A 71 12.54 9.34 6.07
N ALA A 72 12.67 10.60 6.48
CA ALA A 72 13.95 11.22 6.83
C ALA A 72 14.71 10.45 7.94
N GLN A 73 13.99 9.82 8.87
CA GLN A 73 14.56 8.97 9.93
C GLN A 73 15.02 7.59 9.45
N GLY A 74 14.80 7.25 8.18
CA GLY A 74 15.20 5.99 7.57
C GLY A 74 14.20 4.84 7.68
N GLU A 75 13.03 5.08 8.27
CA GLU A 75 11.94 4.11 8.32
C GLU A 75 11.22 4.00 6.97
N TYR A 76 10.91 2.76 6.57
CA TYR A 76 10.14 2.48 5.36
C TYR A 76 8.66 2.34 5.71
N VAL A 77 7.82 3.02 4.95
CA VAL A 77 6.38 3.05 5.16
C VAL A 77 5.64 2.65 3.89
N ALA A 78 4.67 1.76 4.09
CA ALA A 78 3.69 1.34 3.10
C ALA A 78 2.40 2.18 3.26
N PRO A 79 2.12 3.16 2.36
CA PRO A 79 0.90 3.96 2.40
C PRO A 79 -0.36 3.08 2.36
N GLU A 80 -0.38 2.07 1.48
CA GLU A 80 -1.53 1.19 1.28
C GLU A 80 -1.92 0.45 2.58
N LYS A 81 -0.94 0.08 3.41
CA LYS A 81 -1.21 -0.52 4.72
C LYS A 81 -1.92 0.45 5.66
N ILE A 82 -1.53 1.71 5.65
CA ILE A 82 -2.12 2.78 6.49
C ILE A 82 -3.51 3.13 5.97
N GLU A 83 -3.67 3.30 4.66
CA GLU A 83 -4.95 3.55 3.99
C GLU A 83 -5.95 2.42 4.31
N ASN A 84 -5.53 1.16 4.23
CA ASN A 84 -6.36 0.01 4.59
C ASN A 84 -6.78 -0.03 6.07
N ILE A 85 -6.00 0.60 6.97
CA ILE A 85 -6.39 0.76 8.38
C ILE A 85 -7.41 1.90 8.50
N TYR A 86 -7.17 3.04 7.85
CA TYR A 86 -8.09 4.18 7.86
C TYR A 86 -9.43 3.87 7.21
N ALA A 87 -9.46 3.05 6.16
CA ALA A 87 -10.68 2.57 5.52
C ALA A 87 -11.59 1.75 6.44
N ARG A 88 -11.09 1.28 7.59
CA ARG A 88 -11.93 0.63 8.62
C ARG A 88 -12.70 1.62 9.49
N SER A 89 -12.33 2.89 9.46
CA SER A 89 -13.07 3.94 10.13
C SER A 89 -14.33 4.25 9.36
N LYS A 90 -15.48 4.16 10.02
CA LYS A 90 -16.78 4.56 9.44
C LYS A 90 -16.86 6.02 9.01
N PHE A 91 -15.92 6.87 9.43
CA PHE A 91 -15.88 8.28 9.05
C PHE A 91 -15.08 8.55 7.77
N VAL A 92 -14.37 7.55 7.24
CA VAL A 92 -13.48 7.71 6.09
C VAL A 92 -14.11 7.00 4.89
N ALA A 93 -14.49 7.77 3.87
CA ALA A 93 -14.94 7.20 2.60
C ALA A 93 -13.75 6.83 1.71
N GLN A 94 -12.74 7.72 1.63
CA GLN A 94 -11.51 7.49 0.87
C GLN A 94 -10.32 8.14 1.59
N SER A 95 -9.13 7.57 1.43
CA SER A 95 -7.90 8.16 1.94
C SER A 95 -6.76 7.95 0.96
N PHE A 96 -5.90 8.95 0.83
CA PHE A 96 -4.65 8.89 0.09
C PHE A 96 -3.51 9.35 0.99
N VAL A 97 -2.57 8.46 1.30
CA VAL A 97 -1.43 8.71 2.18
C VAL A 97 -0.19 9.01 1.36
N HIS A 98 0.49 10.11 1.70
CA HIS A 98 1.71 10.54 1.07
C HIS A 98 2.83 10.71 2.10
N GLY A 99 4.04 10.35 1.71
CA GLY A 99 5.25 10.57 2.46
C GLY A 99 6.35 11.12 1.55
N ASP A 100 7.14 12.04 2.09
CA ASP A 100 8.33 12.60 1.45
C ASP A 100 9.58 12.11 2.21
N SER A 101 10.60 11.69 1.48
CA SER A 101 11.86 11.23 2.06
C SER A 101 12.65 12.27 2.83
N LEU A 102 12.37 13.54 2.61
CA LEU A 102 12.98 14.64 3.35
C LEU A 102 12.20 14.99 4.62
N GLN A 103 11.01 14.42 4.81
CA GLN A 103 10.15 14.71 5.97
C GLN A 103 10.11 13.51 6.93
N PRO A 104 10.05 13.76 8.26
CA PRO A 104 9.96 12.69 9.24
C PRO A 104 8.51 12.23 9.51
N TYR A 105 7.54 12.71 8.75
CA TYR A 105 6.11 12.48 8.96
C TYR A 105 5.37 12.20 7.65
N LEU A 106 4.14 11.72 7.80
CA LEU A 106 3.21 11.46 6.70
C LEU A 106 2.11 12.51 6.67
N VAL A 107 1.57 12.74 5.48
CA VAL A 107 0.35 13.52 5.28
C VAL A 107 -0.68 12.65 4.57
N ALA A 108 -1.96 12.88 4.84
CA ALA A 108 -3.03 12.15 4.19
C ALA A 108 -4.11 13.11 3.71
N VAL A 109 -4.62 12.88 2.50
CA VAL A 109 -5.85 13.47 2.01
C VAL A 109 -6.97 12.50 2.36
N VAL A 110 -7.94 12.94 3.15
CA VAL A 110 -9.06 12.10 3.60
C VAL A 110 -10.36 12.71 3.09
N VAL A 111 -11.18 11.89 2.45
CA VAL A 111 -12.56 12.20 2.09
C VAL A 111 -13.45 11.62 3.18
N PRO A 112 -14.12 12.45 3.99
CA PRO A 112 -15.02 11.93 5.01
C PRO A 112 -16.28 11.30 4.42
N ASP A 113 -16.85 10.34 5.14
CA ASP A 113 -18.14 9.75 4.78
C ASP A 113 -19.28 10.70 5.19
N GLU A 114 -20.00 11.25 4.21
CA GLU A 114 -21.07 12.23 4.45
C GLU A 114 -22.26 11.63 5.22
N GLU A 115 -22.63 10.38 4.90
CA GLU A 115 -23.75 9.68 5.52
C GLU A 115 -23.49 9.38 7.00
N VAL A 116 -22.21 9.23 7.39
CA VAL A 116 -21.82 9.03 8.79
C VAL A 116 -21.49 10.34 9.51
N LEU A 117 -20.83 11.28 8.84
CA LEU A 117 -20.33 12.52 9.44
C LEU A 117 -21.48 13.48 9.79
N ILE A 118 -22.46 13.66 8.91
CA ILE A 118 -23.58 14.59 9.15
C ILE A 118 -24.41 14.17 10.38
N PRO A 119 -24.90 12.91 10.51
CA PRO A 119 -25.65 12.49 11.69
C PRO A 119 -24.82 12.60 12.97
N TRP A 120 -23.52 12.29 12.92
CA TRP A 120 -22.62 12.47 14.05
C TRP A 120 -22.52 13.95 14.45
N ALA A 121 -22.35 14.86 13.49
CA ALA A 121 -22.27 16.29 13.74
C ALA A 121 -23.57 16.83 14.37
N LYS A 122 -24.74 16.37 13.88
CA LYS A 122 -26.05 16.74 14.45
C LYS A 122 -26.22 16.26 15.89
N LYS A 123 -25.84 15.01 16.16
CA LYS A 123 -25.91 14.41 17.50
C LYS A 123 -25.03 15.15 18.52
N ASN A 124 -23.91 15.70 18.08
CA ASN A 124 -22.97 16.43 18.94
C ASN A 124 -23.17 17.96 18.92
N ALA A 125 -24.28 18.44 18.37
CA ALA A 125 -24.59 19.88 18.26
C ALA A 125 -23.48 20.72 17.60
N HIS A 126 -22.81 20.16 16.57
CA HIS A 126 -21.76 20.87 15.85
C HIS A 126 -22.35 22.08 15.09
N PRO A 127 -21.71 23.28 15.11
CA PRO A 127 -22.26 24.51 14.51
C PRO A 127 -22.60 24.41 13.02
N HIS A 128 -22.01 23.45 12.31
CA HIS A 128 -22.16 23.25 10.87
C HIS A 128 -22.77 21.89 10.49
N ALA A 129 -23.50 21.27 11.41
CA ALA A 129 -24.07 19.93 11.24
C ALA A 129 -25.04 19.74 10.05
N GLY A 130 -25.40 20.81 9.33
CA GLY A 130 -26.24 20.77 8.13
C GLY A 130 -25.48 21.00 6.82
N ASP A 131 -24.19 21.31 6.84
CA ASP A 131 -23.40 21.64 5.66
C ASP A 131 -22.08 20.85 5.64
N PHE A 132 -22.02 19.81 4.81
CA PHE A 132 -20.87 18.92 4.70
C PHE A 132 -19.58 19.67 4.33
N ARG A 133 -19.66 20.70 3.47
CA ARG A 133 -18.48 21.45 3.04
C ARG A 133 -17.87 22.30 4.15
N ARG A 134 -18.65 22.64 5.17
CA ARG A 134 -18.17 23.36 6.37
C ARG A 134 -17.72 22.42 7.49
N LEU A 135 -18.01 21.13 7.37
CA LEU A 135 -17.52 20.08 8.27
C LEU A 135 -16.14 19.56 7.84
N CYS A 136 -15.79 19.70 6.56
CA CYS A 136 -14.48 19.38 6.00
C CYS A 136 -13.59 20.62 5.97
#